data_AF-A0A4Z0EW89-F1
#
_entry.id   AF-A0A4Z0EW89-F1
#
_cell.length_a   1.000
_cell.length_b   1.000
_cell.length_c   1.000
_cell.angle_alpha   90.00
_cell.angle_beta   90.00
_cell.angle_gamma   90.00
#
_symmetry.space_group_name_H-M   'P 1'
#
loop_
_entity.id
_entity.type
_entity.pdbx_description
1 polymer ?
#
loop_
_entity_poly.entity_id
_entity_poly.type
_entity_poly.pdbx_seq_one_letter_code
_entity_poly.pdbx_strand_id
1 'polypeptide(L)' 'MELAKTGFGIGFYVVSLVVSGLLFFGWRRLFRRVFRAEYWVVLATAMAAIITTPVVLLVLLWLLALLKK' A
#
# COMPACT_ATOMS: atom_id res chain seq x y z
N MET A 1 -27.03 -10.87 2.04
CA MET A 1 -25.68 -10.25 2.01
C MET A 1 -25.34 -9.82 3.43
N GLU A 2 -25.11 -10.81 4.30
CA GLU A 2 -24.62 -10.52 5.63
C GLU A 2 -23.14 -10.24 5.50
N LEU A 3 -22.80 -8.96 5.62
CA LEU A 3 -21.47 -8.48 5.94
C LEU A 3 -20.86 -9.47 6.93
N ALA A 4 -19.74 -10.07 6.55
CA ALA A 4 -18.89 -10.92 7.38
C ALA A 4 -18.38 -10.11 8.58
N LYS A 5 -19.32 -9.82 9.48
CA LYS A 5 -19.21 -9.03 10.68
C LYS A 5 -18.21 -9.77 11.57
N THR A 6 -17.40 -8.97 12.27
CA THR A 6 -16.65 -9.37 13.47
C THR A 6 -15.33 -10.15 13.34
N GLY A 7 -14.81 -10.43 12.13
CA GLY A 7 -13.46 -11.01 11.95
C GLY A 7 -12.37 -10.07 11.40
N PHE A 8 -12.78 -8.97 10.76
CA PHE A 8 -11.88 -7.93 10.24
C PHE A 8 -11.49 -6.97 11.38
N GLY A 9 -10.73 -7.49 12.34
CA GLY A 9 -10.28 -6.74 13.52
C GLY A 9 -9.27 -5.63 13.18
N ILE A 10 -8.85 -4.90 14.22
CA ILE A 10 -7.79 -3.87 14.20
C ILE A 10 -6.58 -4.28 13.35
N GLY A 11 -6.24 -5.58 13.32
CA GLY A 11 -5.16 -6.12 12.48
C GLY A 11 -5.30 -5.78 10.98
N PHE A 12 -6.50 -5.81 10.41
CA PHE A 12 -6.69 -5.40 9.01
C PHE A 12 -6.35 -3.91 8.82
N TYR A 13 -6.88 -3.04 9.68
CA TYR A 13 -6.60 -1.61 9.61
C TYR A 13 -5.11 -1.29 9.80
N VAL A 14 -4.45 -1.98 10.74
CA VAL A 14 -3.00 -1.85 10.97
C VAL A 14 -2.23 -2.29 9.73
N VAL A 15 -2.56 -3.44 9.15
CA VAL A 15 -1.91 -3.91 7.92
C VAL A 15 -2.15 -2.94 6.77
N SER A 16 -3.37 -2.42 6.59
CA SER A 16 -3.67 -1.42 5.57
C SER A 16 -2.89 -0.13 5.77
N LEU A 17 -2.73 0.34 7.00
CA LEU A 17 -1.93 1.53 7.35
C LEU A 17 -0.45 1.30 7.06
N VAL A 18 0.08 0.14 7.44
CA VAL A 18 1.49 -0.22 7.21
C VAL A 18 1.77 -0.34 5.71
N VAL A 19 0.93 -1.04 4.96
CA VAL A 19 1.10 -1.22 3.52
C VAL A 19 1.00 0.12 2.79
N SER A 20 -0.01 0.93 3.09
CA SER A 20 -0.17 2.26 2.50
C SER A 20 0.99 3.19 2.85
N GLY A 21 1.44 3.16 4.10
CA GLY A 21 2.58 3.93 4.58
C GLY A 21 3.88 3.53 3.88
N LEU A 22 4.17 2.23 3.79
CA LEU A 22 5.37 1.71 3.11
C LEU A 22 5.40 2.09 1.63
N LEU A 23 4.28 1.94 0.93
CA LEU A 23 4.13 2.38 -0.45
C LEU A 23 4.42 3.88 -0.58
N PHE A 24 3.76 4.70 0.22
CA PHE A 24 3.91 6.15 0.17
C PHE A 24 5.34 6.59 0.50
N PHE A 25 5.94 6.11 1.59
CA PHE A 25 7.30 6.49 1.97
C PHE A 25 8.36 5.92 1.00
N GLY A 26 8.14 4.72 0.46
CA GLY A 26 8.99 4.11 -0.56
C GLY A 26 9.05 4.98 -1.82
N TRP A 27 7.88 5.30 -2.39
CA TRP A 27 7.78 6.17 -3.55
C TRP A 27 8.27 7.59 -3.26
N ARG A 28 7.98 8.16 -2.08
CA ARG A 28 8.45 9.49 -1.68
C ARG A 28 9.97 9.55 -1.62
N ARG A 29 10.63 8.49 -1.12
CA ARG A 29 12.10 8.43 -1.08
C ARG A 29 12.70 8.36 -2.48
N LEU A 30 12.08 7.61 -3.39
CA LEU A 30 12.49 7.56 -4.80
C LEU A 30 12.30 8.91 -5.51
N PHE A 31 11.12 9.51 -5.40
CA PHE A 31 10.80 10.74 -6.11
C PHE A 31 11.49 11.98 -5.55
N ARG A 32 11.86 12.01 -4.27
CA ARG A 32 12.69 13.09 -3.72
C ARG A 32 14.08 13.20 -4.36
N ARG A 33 14.58 12.13 -5.00
CA ARG A 33 15.84 12.19 -5.76
C ARG A 33 15.66 12.79 -7.15
N VAL A 34 14.44 12.80 -7.68
CA VAL A 34 14.13 13.18 -9.05
C VAL A 34 13.54 14.59 -9.13
N PHE A 35 12.63 14.92 -8.22
CA PHE A 35 11.93 16.20 -8.21
C PHE A 35 12.47 17.12 -7.11
N ARG A 36 12.84 18.35 -7.48
CA ARG A 36 13.26 19.39 -6.52
C ARG A 36 12.09 20.04 -5.77
N ALA A 37 10.92 20.13 -6.41
CA ALA A 37 9.75 20.79 -5.85
C ALA A 37 8.88 19.80 -5.07
N GLU A 38 8.62 20.10 -3.80
CA GLU A 38 7.95 19.18 -2.86
C GLU A 38 6.52 18.83 -3.29
N TYR A 39 5.78 19.79 -3.85
CA TYR A 39 4.43 19.55 -4.38
C TYR A 39 4.42 18.41 -5.42
N TRP A 40 5.37 18.44 -6.36
CA TRP A 40 5.48 17.43 -7.41
C TRP A 40 5.87 16.06 -6.87
N VAL A 41 6.74 16.03 -5.85
CA VAL A 41 7.10 14.79 -5.15
C VAL A 41 5.85 14.14 -4.54
N VAL A 42 5.05 14.92 -3.79
CA VAL A 42 3.86 14.40 -3.11
C VAL A 42 2.83 13.90 -4.12
N LEU A 43 2.57 14.67 -5.17
CA LEU A 43 1.62 14.29 -6.23
C LEU A 43 2.05 13.00 -6.94
N ALA A 44 3.31 12.91 -7.37
CA ALA A 44 3.85 11.72 -8.03
C ALA A 44 3.84 10.50 -7.09
N THR A 45 4.14 10.71 -5.80
CA THR A 45 4.10 9.65 -4.78
C THR A 45 2.69 9.12 -4.61
N ALA A 46 1.69 10.01 -4.47
CA ALA A 46 0.30 9.62 -4.28
C ALA A 46 -0.20 8.83 -5.50
N MET A 47 0.12 9.31 -6.70
CA MET A 47 -0.27 8.63 -7.94
C MET A 47 0.38 7.26 -8.08
N ALA A 48 1.69 7.15 -7.83
CA ALA A 48 2.39 5.87 -7.88
C ALA A 48 1.86 4.89 -6.83
N ALA A 49 1.58 5.34 -5.61
CA ALA A 49 0.99 4.50 -4.57
C ALA A 49 -0.38 3.94 -5.02
N ILE A 50 -1.28 4.80 -5.53
CA ILE A 50 -2.61 4.38 -6.00
C ILE A 50 -2.49 3.34 -7.14
N ILE A 51 -1.64 3.62 -8.14
CA ILE A 51 -1.44 2.72 -9.30
C ILE A 51 -0.85 1.37 -8.87
N THR A 52 0.01 1.35 -7.85
CA THR A 52 0.70 0.13 -7.42
C THR A 52 -0.05 -0.67 -6.36
N THR A 53 -1.07 -0.10 -5.71
CA THR A 53 -1.97 -0.79 -4.78
C THR A 53 -2.49 -2.16 -5.28
N PRO A 54 -3.08 -2.28 -6.50
CA PRO A 54 -3.56 -3.57 -6.99
C PRO A 54 -2.43 -4.60 -7.15
N VAL A 55 -1.24 -4.17 -7.58
CA VAL A 55 -0.07 -5.05 -7.69
C VAL A 55 0.37 -5.55 -6.31
N VAL A 56 0.43 -4.66 -5.33
CA VAL A 56 0.79 -5.03 -3.95
C VAL A 56 -0.25 -5.97 -3.33
N LEU A 57 -1.53 -5.76 -3.61
CA LEU A 57 -2.59 -6.69 -3.21
C LEU A 57 -2.40 -8.08 -3.83
N LEU A 58 -2.10 -8.16 -5.12
CA LEU A 58 -1.81 -9.44 -5.79
C LEU A 58 -0.60 -10.15 -5.17
N VAL A 59 0.47 -9.41 -4.87
CA VAL A 59 1.67 -9.96 -4.21
C VAL A 59 1.34 -10.46 -2.81
N LEU A 60 0.54 -9.72 -2.02
CA LEU A 60 0.12 -10.14 -0.68
C LEU A 60 -0.74 -11.40 -0.73
N LEU A 61 -1.67 -11.50 -1.68
CA LEU A 61 -2.49 -12.70 -1.88
C LEU A 61 -1.64 -13.90 -2.30
N TRP A 62 -0.64 -13.69 -3.15
CA TRP A 62 0.29 -14.73 -3.55
C TRP A 62 1.16 -15.22 -2.39
N LEU A 63 1.70 -14.31 -1.58
CA LEU A 63 2.44 -14.65 -0.36
C LEU A 63 1.58 -15.45 0.62
N LEU A 64 0.32 -15.05 0.81
CA LEU A 64 -0.65 -15.80 1.62
C LEU A 64 -0.88 -17.21 1.08
N ALA A 65 -0.94 -17.39 -0.24
CA ALA A 65 -1.07 -18.70 -0.85
C ALA A 65 0.17 -19.58 -0.65
N LEU A 66 1.37 -19.00 -0.67
CA LEU A 66 2.62 -19.71 -0.38
C LEU A 66 2.73 -20.12 1.09
N LEU A 67 2.33 -19.25 2.02
CA LEU A 67 2.34 -19.51 3.47
C LEU A 67 1.32 -20.54 3.92
N LYS A 68 0.25 -20.75 3.15
CA LYS A 68 -0.76 -21.79 3.40
C LYS A 68 -0.40 -23.15 2.81
N LYS A 69 0.70 -23.24 2.06
CA LYS A 69 1.24 -24.48 1.50
C LYS A 69 2.28 -25.07 2.44
#